data_AF-A0A4R0NNJ7-F1
#
_entry.id   AF-A0A4R0NNJ7-F1
#
_cell.length_a   1.000
_cell.length_b   1.000
_cell.length_c   1.000
_cell.angle_alpha   90.00
_cell.angle_beta   90.00
_cell.angle_gamma   90.00
#
_symmetry.space_group_name_H-M   'P 1'
#
loop_
_entity.id
_entity.type
_entity.pdbx_description
1 polymer ?
#
loop_
_entity_poly.entity_id
_entity_poly.type
_entity_poly.pdbx_seq_one_letter_code
_entity_poly.pdbx_strand_id
1 'polypeptide(L)'
;MVLGIFWLLAFCITNTLSIVLLGDRSLISGNLLNADNILRLILNWKFILAMFFAVATRISFIMLNNSLLKIPRLAEASTSVATFATLLSLVFILVANYYFLNERLNMQQAVGAFIVLVGVTIMVK
;
A
#
# COMPACT_ATOMS: atom_id res chain seq x y z
N MET A 1 -12.27 18.29 -4.87
CA MET A 1 -12.77 16.90 -4.97
C MET A 1 -11.98 16.09 -6.00
N VAL A 2 -11.90 16.52 -7.27
CA VAL A 2 -11.13 15.85 -8.34
C VAL A 2 -9.65 15.61 -7.96
N LEU A 3 -8.99 16.61 -7.38
CA LEU A 3 -7.58 16.49 -6.95
C LEU A 3 -7.38 15.41 -5.87
N GLY A 4 -8.33 15.24 -4.94
CA GLY A 4 -8.25 14.23 -3.90
C GLY A 4 -8.41 12.81 -4.45
N ILE A 5 -9.32 12.63 -5.40
CA ILE A 5 -9.51 11.34 -6.11
C ILE A 5 -8.25 10.98 -6.90
N PHE A 6 -7.64 11.97 -7.57
CA PHE A 6 -6.38 11.77 -8.28
C PHE A 6 -5.27 11.25 -7.35
N TRP A 7 -5.05 11.91 -6.21
CA TRP A 7 -4.05 11.47 -5.23
C TRP A 7 -4.37 10.12 -4.59
N LEU A 8 -5.66 9.81 -4.41
CA LEU A 8 -6.11 8.51 -3.91
C LEU A 8 -5.75 7.37 -4.87
N LEU A 9 -6.03 7.56 -6.17
CA LEU A 9 -5.67 6.58 -7.19
C LEU A 9 -4.16 6.45 -7.32
N ALA A 10 -3.43 7.57 -7.33
CA ALA A 10 -1.97 7.56 -7.34
C ALA A 10 -1.40 6.79 -6.14
N PHE A 11 -1.93 7.03 -4.94
CA PHE A 11 -1.57 6.29 -3.72
C PHE A 11 -1.82 4.79 -3.87
N CYS A 12 -3.02 4.37 -4.32
CA CYS A 12 -3.35 2.96 -4.45
C CYS A 12 -2.46 2.24 -5.48
N ILE A 13 -2.24 2.85 -6.64
CA ILE A 13 -1.43 2.27 -7.72
C ILE A 13 0.03 2.17 -7.29
N THR A 14 0.61 3.26 -6.78
CA THR A 14 2.03 3.27 -6.37
C THR A 14 2.29 2.31 -5.21
N ASN A 15 1.37 2.22 -4.24
CA ASN A 15 1.49 1.27 -3.13
C ASN A 15 1.46 -0.17 -3.62
N THR A 16 0.52 -0.47 -4.51
CA THR A 16 0.35 -1.81 -5.08
C THR A 16 1.55 -2.24 -5.89
N LEU A 17 2.07 -1.35 -6.76
CA LEU A 17 3.27 -1.63 -7.56
C LEU A 17 4.50 -1.86 -6.68
N SER A 18 4.67 -1.07 -5.61
CA SER A 18 5.76 -1.26 -4.65
C SER A 18 5.72 -2.66 -4.02
N ILE A 19 4.54 -3.09 -3.57
CA ILE A 19 4.37 -4.39 -2.91
C ILE A 19 4.56 -5.55 -3.89
N VAL A 20 3.98 -5.47 -5.09
CA VAL A 20 4.13 -6.54 -6.10
C VAL A 20 5.59 -6.71 -6.52
N LEU A 21 6.34 -5.61 -6.70
CA LEU A 21 7.76 -5.67 -7.05
C LEU A 21 8.62 -6.28 -5.95
N LEU A 22 8.29 -6.02 -4.67
CA LEU A 22 8.98 -6.62 -3.52
C LEU A 22 8.58 -8.07 -3.26
N GLY A 23 7.35 -8.45 -3.61
CA GLY A 23 6.81 -9.79 -3.41
C GLY A 23 7.44 -10.86 -4.31
N ASP A 24 8.35 -10.49 -5.22
CA ASP A 24 9.06 -11.45 -6.04
C ASP A 24 9.93 -12.37 -5.16
N ARG A 25 9.66 -13.68 -5.25
CA ARG A 25 10.36 -14.71 -4.48
C ARG A 25 11.87 -14.65 -4.68
N SER A 26 12.36 -14.23 -5.84
CA SER A 26 13.79 -14.10 -6.11
C SER A 26 14.50 -13.06 -5.23
N LEU A 27 13.76 -12.09 -4.67
CA LEU A 27 14.28 -11.10 -3.72
C LEU A 27 14.24 -11.61 -2.27
N ILE A 28 13.30 -12.50 -1.96
CA ILE A 28 13.01 -12.97 -0.59
C ILE A 28 13.71 -14.31 -0.31
N SER A 29 13.93 -15.13 -1.34
CA SER A 29 14.55 -16.45 -1.22
C SER A 29 16.08 -16.34 -1.20
N GLY A 30 16.66 -16.34 0.00
CA GLY A 30 18.11 -16.37 0.20
C GLY A 30 18.49 -16.19 1.66
N ASN A 31 19.76 -16.41 2.00
CA ASN A 31 20.26 -16.09 3.33
C ASN A 31 20.46 -14.57 3.44
N LEU A 32 19.39 -13.86 3.79
CA LEU A 32 19.32 -12.39 3.85
C LEU A 32 20.26 -11.75 4.87
N LEU A 33 20.80 -12.54 5.81
CA LEU A 33 21.75 -12.06 6.83
C LEU A 33 23.20 -12.02 6.33
N ASN A 34 23.46 -12.52 5.12
CA ASN A 34 24.80 -12.48 4.55
C ASN A 34 25.02 -11.14 3.82
N ALA A 35 26.14 -10.46 4.11
CA ALA A 35 26.40 -9.11 3.60
C ALA A 35 26.38 -9.03 2.06
N ASP A 36 26.88 -10.06 1.38
CA ASP A 36 26.87 -10.13 -0.09
C ASP A 36 25.44 -10.20 -0.68
N ASN A 37 24.53 -10.91 0.01
CA ASN A 37 23.14 -11.00 -0.42
C ASN A 37 22.37 -9.70 -0.17
N ILE A 38 22.68 -8.99 0.93
CA ILE A 38 22.12 -7.66 1.20
C ILE A 38 22.54 -6.68 0.10
N LEU A 39 23.82 -6.68 -0.28
CA LEU A 39 24.35 -5.78 -1.31
C LEU A 39 23.71 -6.07 -2.67
N ARG A 40 23.58 -7.36 -3.02
CA ARG A 40 22.88 -7.80 -4.24
C ARG A 40 21.39 -7.46 -4.23
N LEU A 41 20.73 -7.51 -3.07
CA LEU A 41 19.33 -7.12 -2.90
C LEU A 41 19.15 -5.62 -3.11
N ILE A 42 19.97 -4.79 -2.46
CA ILE A 42 19.92 -3.33 -2.56
C ILE A 42 20.19 -2.85 -3.99
N LEU A 43 21.10 -3.51 -4.71
CA LEU A 43 21.41 -3.22 -6.11
C LEU A 43 20.44 -3.86 -7.11
N ASN A 44 19.45 -4.64 -6.66
CA ASN A 44 18.48 -5.23 -7.56
C ASN A 44 17.53 -4.16 -8.11
N TRP A 45 17.37 -4.11 -9.44
CA TRP A 45 16.52 -3.13 -10.09
C TRP A 45 15.06 -3.16 -9.60
N LYS A 46 14.51 -4.35 -9.27
CA LYS A 46 13.15 -4.49 -8.74
C LYS A 46 13.04 -3.86 -7.37
N PHE A 47 14.06 -4.05 -6.52
CA PHE A 47 14.12 -3.46 -5.19
C PHE A 47 14.23 -1.93 -5.27
N ILE A 48 15.12 -1.41 -6.10
CA ILE A 48 15.29 0.04 -6.31
C ILE A 48 13.98 0.66 -6.82
N LEU A 49 13.35 0.04 -7.82
CA LEU A 49 12.09 0.52 -8.37
C LEU A 49 10.96 0.46 -7.34
N ALA A 50 10.89 -0.60 -6.54
CA ALA A 50 9.91 -0.72 -5.47
C ALA A 50 10.11 0.35 -4.39
N MET A 51 11.35 0.67 -4.05
CA MET A 51 11.71 1.76 -3.13
C MET A 51 11.26 3.12 -3.68
N PHE A 52 11.46 3.36 -4.97
CA PHE A 52 10.95 4.57 -5.63
C PHE A 52 9.43 4.68 -5.51
N PHE A 53 8.69 3.60 -5.80
CA PHE A 53 7.24 3.56 -5.64
C PHE A 53 6.81 3.70 -4.18
N ALA A 54 7.56 3.17 -3.22
CA ALA A 54 7.28 3.33 -1.79
C ALA A 54 7.37 4.81 -1.39
N VAL A 55 8.39 5.53 -1.86
CA VAL A 55 8.52 6.98 -1.63
C VAL A 55 7.38 7.74 -2.32
N ALA A 56 7.07 7.42 -3.57
CA ALA A 56 5.95 8.03 -4.30
C ALA A 56 4.60 7.82 -3.60
N THR A 57 4.39 6.64 -2.99
CA THR A 57 3.22 6.32 -2.17
C THR A 57 3.12 7.26 -0.97
N ARG A 58 4.22 7.47 -0.24
CA ARG A 58 4.25 8.38 0.91
C ARG A 58 3.98 9.83 0.51
N ILE A 59 4.56 10.29 -0.60
CA ILE A 59 4.30 11.63 -1.14
C ILE A 59 2.83 11.77 -1.52
N SER A 60 2.27 10.79 -2.23
CA SER A 60 0.85 10.79 -2.63
C SER A 60 -0.08 10.84 -1.42
N PHE A 61 0.24 10.11 -0.36
CA PHE A 61 -0.52 10.12 0.88
C PHE A 61 -0.47 11.49 1.60
N ILE A 62 0.71 12.13 1.65
CA ILE A 62 0.86 13.49 2.20
C ILE A 62 0.03 14.48 1.39
N MET A 63 0.08 14.40 0.05
CA MET A 63 -0.66 15.29 -0.84
C MET A 63 -2.18 15.07 -0.77
N LEU A 64 -2.61 13.82 -0.57
CA LEU A 64 -4.01 13.48 -0.30
C LEU A 64 -4.48 14.17 0.98
N ASN A 65 -3.76 14.01 2.09
CA ASN A 65 -4.10 14.64 3.36
C ASN A 65 -4.10 16.18 3.25
N ASN A 66 -3.08 16.77 2.60
CA ASN A 66 -3.02 18.20 2.34
C ASN A 66 -4.24 18.69 1.54
N SER A 67 -4.66 17.92 0.53
CA SER A 67 -5.84 18.26 -0.28
C SER A 67 -7.15 18.19 0.51
N LEU A 68 -7.24 17.31 1.51
CA LEU A 68 -8.42 17.15 2.38
C LEU A 68 -8.50 18.29 3.40
N LEU A 69 -7.37 18.70 3.98
CA LEU A 69 -7.31 19.82 4.93
C LEU A 69 -7.74 21.16 4.33
N LYS A 70 -7.55 21.35 3.02
CA LYS A 70 -7.97 22.57 2.31
C LYS A 70 -9.49 22.73 2.17
N ILE A 71 -10.27 21.69 2.47
CA ILE A 71 -11.73 21.74 2.39
C ILE A 71 -12.27 21.63 3.83
N PRO A 72 -12.83 22.70 4.42
CA PRO A 72 -13.16 22.75 5.85
C PRO A 72 -14.09 21.63 6.32
N ARG A 73 -15.01 21.17 5.47
CA ARG A 73 -15.93 20.06 5.76
C ARG A 73 -15.27 18.67 5.70
N LEU A 74 -14.15 18.54 4.99
CA LEU A 74 -13.37 17.29 4.87
C LEU A 74 -12.17 17.28 5.81
N ALA A 75 -11.76 18.42 6.37
CA ALA A 75 -10.68 18.51 7.35
C ALA A 75 -11.03 17.75 8.65
N GLU A 76 -12.28 17.89 9.13
CA GLU A 76 -12.78 17.12 10.28
C GLU A 76 -12.84 15.61 10.00
N ALA A 77 -13.12 15.23 8.75
CA ALA A 77 -13.17 13.84 8.31
C ALA A 77 -11.84 13.33 7.72
N SER A 78 -10.74 14.09 7.81
CA SER A 78 -9.48 13.79 7.11
C SER A 78 -8.92 12.43 7.52
N THR A 79 -8.96 12.12 8.82
CA THR A 79 -8.55 10.83 9.37
C THR A 79 -9.40 9.69 8.83
N SER A 80 -10.72 9.86 8.77
CA SER A 80 -11.66 8.86 8.23
C SER A 80 -11.41 8.60 6.74
N VAL A 81 -11.16 9.65 5.95
CA VAL A 81 -10.85 9.52 4.52
C VAL A 81 -9.48 8.86 4.30
N ALA A 82 -8.47 9.20 5.09
CA ALA A 82 -7.15 8.57 5.01
C ALA A 82 -7.20 7.07 5.40
N THR A 83 -8.02 6.74 6.39
CA THR A 83 -8.28 5.37 6.82
C THR A 83 -8.99 4.59 5.71
N PHE A 84 -10.02 5.20 5.09
CA PHE A 84 -10.68 4.64 3.91
C PHE A 84 -9.71 4.42 2.75
N ALA A 85 -8.83 5.39 2.47
CA ALA A 85 -7.80 5.28 1.44
C ALA A 85 -6.87 4.08 1.68
N THR A 86 -6.47 3.87 2.93
CA THR A 86 -5.62 2.75 3.32
C THR A 86 -6.35 1.41 3.14
N LEU A 87 -7.60 1.31 3.60
CA LEU A 87 -8.43 0.12 3.37
C LEU A 87 -8.64 -0.17 1.89
N LEU A 88 -8.92 0.86 1.09
CA LEU A 88 -9.07 0.70 -0.35
C LEU A 88 -7.78 0.19 -0.98
N SER A 89 -6.62 0.70 -0.57
CA SER A 89 -5.34 0.22 -1.08
C SER A 89 -5.08 -1.25 -0.77
N LEU A 90 -5.56 -1.77 0.37
CA LEU A 90 -5.46 -3.20 0.70
C LEU A 90 -6.20 -4.06 -0.33
N VAL A 91 -7.37 -3.63 -0.81
CA VAL A 91 -8.10 -4.34 -1.86
C VAL A 91 -7.28 -4.41 -3.14
N PHE A 92 -6.66 -3.29 -3.56
CA PHE A 92 -5.80 -3.26 -4.74
C PHE A 92 -4.59 -4.20 -4.59
N ILE A 93 -3.96 -4.22 -3.41
CA ILE A 93 -2.85 -5.12 -3.11
C ILE A 93 -3.27 -6.57 -3.20
N LEU A 94 -4.40 -6.95 -2.61
CA LEU A 94 -4.90 -8.33 -2.64
C LEU A 94 -5.19 -8.78 -4.08
N VAL A 95 -5.83 -7.93 -4.88
CA VAL A 95 -6.09 -8.22 -6.30
C VAL A 95 -4.78 -8.37 -7.06
N ALA A 96 -3.83 -7.45 -6.87
CA ALA A 96 -2.56 -7.52 -7.59
C ALA A 96 -1.71 -8.72 -7.16
N ASN A 97 -1.70 -9.10 -5.88
CA ASN A 97 -1.02 -10.31 -5.42
C ASN A 97 -1.61 -11.58 -6.05
N TYR A 98 -2.94 -11.63 -6.19
CA TYR A 98 -3.60 -12.74 -6.88
C TYR A 98 -3.17 -12.85 -8.35
N TYR A 99 -3.10 -11.72 -9.07
CA TYR A 99 -2.76 -11.71 -10.50
C TYR A 99 -1.26 -11.83 -10.80
N PHE A 100 -0.40 -11.10 -10.07
CA PHE A 100 1.03 -10.99 -10.38
C PHE A 100 1.88 -12.02 -9.63
N LEU A 101 1.54 -12.32 -8.37
CA LEU A 101 2.32 -13.24 -7.53
C LEU A 101 1.72 -14.64 -7.46
N ASN A 102 0.51 -14.85 -8.01
CA ASN A 102 -0.26 -16.08 -7.91
C ASN A 102 -0.47 -16.54 -6.45
N GLU A 103 -0.47 -15.59 -5.51
CA GLU A 103 -0.73 -15.88 -4.11
C GLU A 103 -2.22 -15.85 -3.83
N ARG A 104 -2.74 -16.93 -3.25
CA ARG A 104 -4.14 -17.04 -2.84
C ARG A 104 -4.26 -16.71 -1.37
N LEU A 105 -5.27 -15.93 -1.04
CA LEU A 105 -5.68 -15.70 0.34
C LEU A 105 -6.07 -17.03 0.99
N ASN A 106 -5.41 -17.36 2.09
CA ASN A 106 -5.86 -18.43 2.96
C ASN A 106 -7.12 -17.97 3.71
N MET A 107 -8.01 -18.91 4.07
CA MET A 107 -9.21 -18.64 4.85
C MET A 107 -8.90 -17.89 6.15
N GLN A 108 -7.77 -18.20 6.80
CA GLN A 108 -7.32 -17.49 8.01
C GLN A 108 -6.97 -16.01 7.73
N GLN A 109 -6.33 -15.72 6.59
CA GLN A 109 -6.00 -14.35 6.18
C GLN A 109 -7.26 -13.57 5.81
N ALA A 110 -8.23 -14.22 5.16
CA ALA A 110 -9.52 -13.62 4.83
C ALA A 110 -10.32 -13.26 6.08
N VAL A 111 -10.38 -14.16 7.07
CA VAL A 111 -11.02 -13.88 8.37
C VAL A 111 -10.28 -12.77 9.11
N GLY A 112 -8.95 -12.78 9.14
CA GLY A 112 -8.16 -11.70 9.74
C GLY A 112 -8.40 -10.34 9.09
N ALA A 113 -8.42 -10.29 7.75
CA ALA A 113 -8.72 -9.07 7.00
C ALA A 113 -10.14 -8.57 7.29
N PHE A 114 -11.11 -9.47 7.41
CA PHE A 114 -12.49 -9.12 7.78
C PHE A 114 -12.57 -8.49 9.18
N ILE A 115 -11.90 -9.07 10.17
CA ILE A 115 -11.85 -8.53 11.54
C ILE A 115 -11.27 -7.11 11.55
N VAL A 116 -10.17 -6.89 10.83
CA VAL A 116 -9.55 -5.55 10.71
C VAL A 116 -10.52 -4.57 10.05
N LEU A 117 -11.17 -4.95 8.95
CA LEU A 117 -12.15 -4.10 8.26
C LEU A 117 -13.32 -3.70 9.16
N VAL A 118 -13.87 -4.64 9.92
CA VAL A 118 -14.95 -4.37 10.87
C VAL A 118 -14.47 -3.44 11.98
N GLY A 119 -13.30 -3.72 12.57
CA GLY A 119 -12.73 -2.89 13.64
C GLY A 119 -12.51 -1.45 13.19
N VAL A 120 -11.95 -1.26 12.00
CA VAL A 120 -11.76 0.07 11.41
C VAL A 120 -13.10 0.76 11.15
N THR A 121 -14.09 0.04 10.62
CA THR A 121 -15.42 0.61 10.34
C THR A 121 -16.13 1.09 11.61
N ILE A 122 -15.92 0.43 12.75
CA ILE A 122 -16.46 0.85 14.04
C ILE A 122 -15.77 2.12 14.57
N MET A 123 -14.45 2.25 14.35
CA MET A 123 -13.68 3.44 14.76
C MET A 123 -14.01 4.66 13.90
N VAL A 124 -14.32 4.46 12.63
CA VAL A 124 -14.75 5.52 11.70
C VAL A 124 -16.23 5.84 11.98
N LYS A 125 -16.46 6.61 13.05
CA LYS A 125 -17.73 7.30 13.34
C LYS A 125 -17.56 8.79 13.17
#